data_AF-A0A024U6S1-F1
#
_entry.id   AF-A0A024U6S1-F1
#
_cell.length_a   1.000
_cell.length_b   1.000
_cell.length_c   1.000
_cell.angle_alpha   90.00
_cell.angle_beta   90.00
_cell.angle_gamma   90.00
#
_symmetry.space_group_name_H-M   'P 1'
#
loop_
_entity.id
_entity.type
_entity.pdbx_description
1 polymer ?
#
loop_
_entity_poly.entity_id
_entity_poly.type
_entity_poly.pdbx_seq_one_letter_code
_entity_poly.pdbx_strand_id
1 'polypeptide(L)'
;MHRGVRASKQLRVSFSFGVAVGSIGTLLALYEDDAGRRLPTPHPDARPSLPHQDTVLVAHPATRFGFPSLSNVKVREGYVLGYDRRLRNAAWVAEYITVDSLKKSDDVNRLKAAFKADTSTPEAFRVSPGDYLNSGYDRGHLAPARDMMSSSQESVNESFLMTNISPQVGKGFNRGYWSRFEGFVRHIASSYGGAYVVTGPLFLPTRAADSDTYEVRYPVLGTPGNAIAVPTHFFKVVLVQKPSGEYLAAGFILPNQSIPDQTNLTDFLRPIEYIESVSGLLFFDQLRHVPPPAGGRPVATKQLCNDIACTLPAAVEYKNAVASKSKGHQSH
;
A
#
# COMPACT_ATOMS: atom_id res chain seq x y z
N MET A 1 65.98 -7.28 18.16
CA MET A 1 65.85 -8.67 17.63
C MET A 1 64.60 -9.30 18.21
N HIS A 2 63.81 -9.95 17.34
CA HIS A 2 62.44 -10.44 17.54
C HIS A 2 62.23 -11.56 18.58
N ARG A 3 60.93 -11.72 18.91
CA ARG A 3 60.13 -12.91 19.26
C ARG A 3 59.71 -12.90 20.74
N GLY A 4 58.45 -13.10 21.11
CA GLY A 4 57.23 -13.47 20.38
C GLY A 4 56.29 -14.12 21.39
N VAL A 5 55.20 -13.43 21.75
CA VAL A 5 54.19 -13.93 22.72
C VAL A 5 53.23 -14.84 21.97
N ARG A 6 53.22 -16.14 22.30
CA ARG A 6 52.15 -17.08 21.93
C ARG A 6 51.15 -17.14 23.08
N ALA A 7 50.02 -16.46 22.94
CA ALA A 7 48.84 -16.71 23.76
C ALA A 7 47.89 -17.63 22.98
N SER A 8 47.69 -18.85 23.49
CA SER A 8 46.71 -19.81 23.00
C SER A 8 45.30 -19.30 23.31
N LYS A 9 44.52 -18.93 22.29
CA LYS A 9 43.07 -18.76 22.43
C LYS A 9 42.38 -20.07 22.06
N GLN A 10 41.80 -20.73 23.06
CA GLN A 10 40.89 -21.84 22.84
C GLN A 10 39.61 -21.32 22.18
N LEU A 11 39.22 -21.94 21.08
CA LEU A 11 37.96 -21.71 20.39
C LEU A 11 36.85 -22.45 21.16
N ARG A 12 36.09 -21.72 21.99
CA ARG A 12 34.82 -22.23 22.53
C ARG A 12 33.72 -21.94 21.52
N VAL A 13 33.30 -22.97 20.77
CA VAL A 13 32.08 -22.93 19.97
C VAL A 13 30.91 -23.18 20.92
N SER A 14 30.21 -22.12 21.30
CA SER A 14 28.90 -22.24 21.96
C SER A 14 27.82 -22.07 20.89
N PHE A 15 27.11 -23.16 20.60
CA PHE A 15 25.84 -23.11 19.88
C PHE A 15 24.78 -22.50 20.80
N SER A 16 24.28 -21.32 20.47
CA SER A 16 23.09 -20.76 21.08
C SER A 16 21.96 -20.88 20.07
N PHE A 17 21.02 -21.80 20.31
CA PHE A 17 19.71 -21.79 19.70
C PHE A 17 18.99 -20.52 20.16
N GLY A 18 19.05 -19.46 19.35
CA GLY A 18 18.28 -18.23 19.56
C GLY A 18 16.88 -18.42 18.99
N VAL A 19 15.88 -18.58 19.86
CA VAL A 19 14.47 -18.43 19.50
C VAL A 19 14.27 -16.97 19.11
N ALA A 20 13.95 -16.70 17.84
CA ALA A 20 13.64 -15.36 17.35
C ALA A 20 12.25 -14.92 17.86
N VAL A 21 12.19 -14.46 19.10
CA VAL A 21 11.11 -13.61 19.61
C VAL A 21 11.62 -12.17 19.50
N GLY A 22 11.18 -11.40 18.50
CA GLY A 22 11.75 -10.07 18.35
C GLY A 22 11.31 -9.25 17.14
N SER A 23 10.01 -9.14 16.90
CA SER A 23 9.46 -8.04 16.08
C SER A 23 8.25 -7.38 16.73
N ILE A 24 7.56 -8.09 17.63
CA ILE A 24 6.51 -7.52 18.50
C ILE A 24 7.11 -6.72 19.66
N GLY A 25 8.23 -7.17 20.24
CA GLY A 25 8.89 -6.50 21.38
C GLY A 25 9.48 -5.13 21.04
N THR A 26 10.02 -4.96 19.83
CA THR A 26 10.59 -3.69 19.37
C THR A 26 9.52 -2.60 19.17
N LEU A 27 8.26 -3.00 18.92
CA LEU A 27 7.14 -2.06 18.78
C LEU A 27 6.57 -1.64 20.15
N LEU A 28 6.61 -2.52 21.16
CA LEU A 28 6.22 -2.17 22.54
C LEU A 28 7.26 -1.30 23.25
N ALA A 29 8.56 -1.47 22.95
CA ALA A 29 9.64 -0.66 23.52
C ALA A 29 9.65 0.81 23.04
N LEU A 30 8.73 1.21 22.16
CA LEU A 30 8.49 2.61 21.80
C LEU A 30 7.59 3.34 22.81
N TYR A 31 7.15 2.68 23.88
CA TYR A 31 6.21 3.24 24.82
C TYR A 31 6.52 2.86 26.28
N GLU A 32 7.62 3.39 26.82
CA GLU A 32 7.80 3.54 28.26
C GLU A 32 8.65 4.80 28.58
N ASP A 33 7.95 5.78 29.15
CA ASP A 33 8.36 6.92 29.99
C ASP A 33 9.49 7.88 29.56
N ASP A 34 9.09 9.01 28.96
CA ASP A 34 9.74 10.31 29.21
C ASP A 34 8.70 11.28 29.81
N ALA A 35 8.26 10.96 31.03
CA ALA A 35 7.50 11.86 31.88
C ALA A 35 8.41 13.03 32.32
N GLY A 36 8.52 14.07 31.51
CA GLY A 36 9.32 15.24 31.92
C GLY A 36 9.31 16.48 31.04
N ARG A 37 8.92 16.43 29.77
CA ARG A 37 8.86 17.61 28.90
C ARG A 37 7.44 17.91 28.47
N ARG A 38 6.89 19.03 28.95
CA ARG A 38 5.64 19.60 28.44
C ARG A 38 5.81 19.91 26.95
N LEU A 39 5.24 19.06 26.10
CA LEU A 39 5.00 19.37 24.71
C LEU A 39 4.00 20.54 24.62
N PRO A 40 4.14 21.46 23.64
CA PRO A 40 3.12 22.46 23.38
C PRO A 40 1.78 21.75 23.12
N THR A 41 0.75 22.11 23.87
CA THR A 41 -0.61 21.60 23.64
C THR A 41 -1.05 21.95 22.22
N PRO A 42 -1.55 21.00 21.42
CA PRO A 42 -2.13 21.31 20.12
C PRO A 42 -3.35 22.22 20.33
N HIS A 43 -3.38 23.35 19.62
CA HIS A 43 -4.59 24.16 19.53
C HIS A 43 -5.70 23.31 18.87
N PRO A 44 -6.91 23.18 19.44
CA PRO A 44 -7.93 22.25 18.94
C PRO A 44 -8.50 22.55 17.54
N ASP A 45 -8.18 23.71 16.95
CA ASP A 45 -8.88 24.20 15.74
C ASP A 45 -7.99 24.55 14.55
N ALA A 46 -6.67 24.33 14.61
CA ALA A 46 -5.80 24.60 13.47
C ALA A 46 -5.68 23.38 12.54
N ARG A 47 -6.76 23.03 11.82
CA ARG A 47 -6.64 22.14 10.65
C ARG A 47 -5.94 22.93 9.53
N PRO A 48 -4.79 22.48 9.00
CA PRO A 48 -4.22 23.09 7.81
C PRO A 48 -5.18 22.81 6.65
N SER A 49 -5.98 23.80 6.26
CA SER A 49 -6.75 23.74 5.01
C SER A 49 -5.87 24.27 3.89
N LEU A 50 -5.57 23.43 2.90
CA LEU A 50 -5.04 23.93 1.64
C LEU A 50 -6.15 24.71 0.92
N PRO A 51 -5.84 25.87 0.31
CA PRO A 51 -6.79 26.56 -0.54
C PRO A 51 -7.18 25.64 -1.72
N HIS A 52 -8.46 25.66 -2.08
CA HIS A 52 -9.01 24.94 -3.23
C HIS A 52 -8.18 25.30 -4.48
N GLN A 53 -7.33 24.39 -4.94
CA GLN A 53 -6.61 24.57 -6.19
C GLN A 53 -7.38 23.86 -7.30
N ASP A 54 -8.22 24.62 -8.00
CA ASP A 54 -8.39 24.38 -9.42
C ASP A 54 -7.00 24.58 -10.03
N THR A 55 -6.26 23.50 -10.29
CA THR A 55 -4.94 23.55 -10.92
C THR A 55 -5.05 23.97 -12.39
N VAL A 56 -5.47 25.20 -12.63
CA VAL A 56 -5.09 25.94 -13.81
C VAL A 56 -3.63 26.32 -13.59
N LEU A 57 -2.73 25.60 -14.25
CA LEU A 57 -1.30 25.89 -14.17
C LEU A 57 -1.08 27.35 -14.58
N VAL A 58 -0.62 28.17 -13.64
CA VAL A 58 -0.28 29.56 -13.94
C VAL A 58 0.89 29.57 -14.92
N ALA A 59 0.68 30.17 -16.08
CA ALA A 59 1.72 30.27 -17.09
C ALA A 59 2.89 31.11 -16.55
N HIS A 60 4.09 30.55 -16.53
CA HIS A 60 5.31 31.25 -16.11
C HIS A 60 6.38 31.13 -17.20
N PRO A 61 7.17 32.18 -17.52
CA PRO A 61 8.20 32.10 -18.56
C PRO A 61 9.21 30.95 -18.35
N ALA A 62 9.51 30.58 -17.10
CA ALA A 62 10.38 29.45 -16.78
C ALA A 62 9.82 28.08 -17.20
N THR A 63 8.50 27.95 -17.40
CA THR A 63 7.85 26.71 -17.83
C THR A 63 7.68 26.65 -19.35
N ARG A 64 8.34 27.56 -20.10
CA ARG A 64 8.35 27.58 -21.58
C ARG A 64 8.77 26.25 -22.20
N PHE A 65 9.68 25.52 -21.55
CA PHE A 65 10.16 24.23 -22.01
C PHE A 65 9.48 23.05 -21.28
N GLY A 66 8.31 23.30 -20.69
CA GLY A 66 7.53 22.32 -19.95
C GLY A 66 7.87 22.28 -18.47
N PHE A 67 7.07 21.50 -17.74
CA PHE A 67 7.26 21.24 -16.33
C PHE A 67 8.06 19.94 -16.15
N PRO A 68 9.05 19.88 -15.23
CA PRO A 68 9.78 18.65 -14.94
C PRO A 68 8.86 17.48 -14.52
N SER A 69 7.79 17.76 -13.77
CA SER A 69 6.67 16.85 -13.51
C SER A 69 5.49 17.63 -12.92
N LEU A 70 4.27 17.15 -13.15
CA LEU A 70 3.04 17.65 -12.51
C LEU A 70 2.13 16.51 -12.05
N SER A 71 2.75 15.43 -11.54
CA SER A 71 2.13 14.13 -11.22
C SER A 71 1.94 13.28 -12.48
N ASN A 72 2.56 12.09 -12.52
CA ASN A 72 2.47 11.18 -13.67
C ASN A 72 1.18 10.35 -13.59
N VAL A 73 0.04 11.04 -13.61
CA VAL A 73 -1.28 10.43 -13.49
C VAL A 73 -1.62 9.64 -14.75
N LYS A 74 -2.18 8.45 -14.56
CA LYS A 74 -2.63 7.55 -15.61
C LYS A 74 -4.02 7.06 -15.26
N VAL A 75 -4.96 7.25 -16.17
CA VAL A 75 -6.33 6.75 -16.07
C VAL A 75 -6.40 5.41 -16.81
N ARG A 76 -6.98 4.41 -16.16
CA ARG A 76 -7.27 3.06 -16.69
C ARG A 76 -8.77 2.81 -16.50
N GLU A 77 -9.31 1.75 -17.09
CA GLU A 77 -10.75 1.52 -17.11
C GLU A 77 -11.32 1.32 -15.70
N GLY A 78 -10.64 0.58 -14.82
CA GLY A 78 -11.11 0.37 -13.44
C GLY A 78 -10.21 0.94 -12.33
N TYR A 79 -9.14 1.64 -12.66
CA TYR A 79 -8.33 2.33 -11.64
C TYR A 79 -7.63 3.58 -12.19
N VAL A 80 -7.21 4.46 -11.30
CA VAL A 80 -6.36 5.61 -11.62
C VAL A 80 -5.10 5.51 -10.78
N LEU A 81 -3.94 5.86 -11.33
CA LEU A 81 -2.70 5.87 -10.56
C LEU A 81 -1.89 7.15 -10.76
N GLY A 82 -1.06 7.49 -9.77
CA GLY A 82 0.06 8.42 -9.91
C GLY A 82 1.37 7.65 -9.91
N TYR A 83 2.15 7.69 -11.00
CA TYR A 83 3.40 6.91 -11.10
C TYR A 83 4.64 7.69 -10.63
N ASP A 84 5.40 7.15 -9.69
CA ASP A 84 6.72 7.67 -9.34
C ASP A 84 7.78 7.08 -10.27
N ARG A 85 8.24 7.89 -11.22
CA ARG A 85 9.28 7.53 -12.20
C ARG A 85 10.66 7.29 -11.57
N ARG A 86 10.94 7.88 -10.41
CA ARG A 86 12.21 7.72 -9.68
C ARG A 86 12.23 6.40 -8.94
N LEU A 87 11.13 6.05 -8.27
CA LEU A 87 11.00 4.80 -7.52
C LEU A 87 10.59 3.61 -8.39
N ARG A 88 10.09 3.87 -9.60
CA ARG A 88 9.52 2.88 -10.52
C ARG A 88 8.39 2.06 -9.89
N ASN A 89 7.56 2.76 -9.14
CA ASN A 89 6.37 2.25 -8.47
C ASN A 89 5.24 3.28 -8.65
N ALA A 90 3.98 2.88 -8.51
CA ALA A 90 2.95 3.89 -8.26
C ALA A 90 3.22 4.57 -6.90
N ALA A 91 3.02 5.89 -6.81
CA ALA A 91 2.89 6.58 -5.53
C ALA A 91 1.55 6.24 -4.87
N TRP A 92 0.51 6.11 -5.68
CA TRP A 92 -0.83 5.69 -5.28
C TRP A 92 -1.58 5.09 -6.46
N VAL A 93 -2.52 4.21 -6.15
CA VAL A 93 -3.52 3.65 -7.05
C VAL A 93 -4.88 3.77 -6.38
N ALA A 94 -5.84 4.38 -7.06
CA ALA A 94 -7.20 4.61 -6.59
C ALA A 94 -8.19 3.76 -7.40
N GLU A 95 -9.08 3.07 -6.70
CA GLU A 95 -10.12 2.19 -7.23
C GLU A 95 -11.48 2.60 -6.65
N TYR A 96 -12.54 2.39 -7.42
CA TYR A 96 -13.91 2.37 -6.91
C TYR A 96 -14.52 1.00 -7.15
N ILE A 97 -14.64 0.23 -6.07
CA ILE A 97 -15.13 -1.16 -6.10
C ILE A 97 -16.62 -1.13 -5.83
N THR A 98 -17.42 -1.73 -6.72
CA THR A 98 -18.88 -1.83 -6.57
C THR A 98 -19.31 -3.28 -6.46
N VAL A 99 -20.53 -3.53 -5.98
CA VAL A 99 -21.11 -4.89 -6.00
C VAL A 99 -21.08 -5.48 -7.41
N ASP A 100 -21.32 -4.65 -8.43
CA ASP A 100 -21.30 -5.06 -9.82
C ASP A 100 -19.87 -5.32 -10.32
N SER A 101 -18.86 -4.54 -9.91
CA SER A 101 -17.45 -4.73 -10.32
C SER A 101 -16.90 -6.10 -9.90
N LEU A 102 -17.46 -6.67 -8.82
CA LEU A 102 -17.07 -7.96 -8.23
C LEU A 102 -17.73 -9.19 -8.86
N LYS A 103 -18.76 -8.99 -9.69
CA LYS A 103 -19.35 -10.09 -10.47
C LYS A 103 -18.31 -10.59 -11.47
N LYS A 104 -18.36 -11.86 -11.85
CA LYS A 104 -17.52 -12.36 -12.95
C LYS A 104 -18.35 -12.25 -14.23
N SER A 105 -17.81 -11.56 -15.24
CA SER A 105 -18.33 -11.66 -16.60
C SER A 105 -17.79 -12.91 -17.28
N ASP A 106 -18.62 -13.62 -18.05
CA ASP A 106 -18.22 -14.84 -18.76
C ASP A 106 -17.15 -14.57 -19.83
N ASP A 107 -17.16 -13.37 -20.40
CA ASP A 107 -16.21 -12.94 -21.43
C ASP A 107 -14.83 -12.53 -20.88
N VAL A 108 -14.71 -12.42 -19.55
CA VAL A 108 -13.49 -11.97 -18.87
C VAL A 108 -12.74 -13.15 -18.26
N ASN A 109 -11.52 -13.37 -18.76
CA ASN A 109 -10.64 -14.43 -18.30
C ASN A 109 -9.27 -13.90 -17.87
N ARG A 110 -9.02 -13.90 -16.56
CA ARG A 110 -7.74 -13.52 -15.96
C ARG A 110 -6.55 -14.32 -16.53
N LEU A 111 -6.74 -15.58 -16.93
CA LEU A 111 -5.66 -16.42 -17.47
C LEU A 111 -5.14 -15.92 -18.82
N LYS A 112 -5.91 -15.07 -19.52
CA LYS A 112 -5.47 -14.40 -20.76
C LYS A 112 -4.60 -13.16 -20.50
N ALA A 113 -4.58 -12.65 -19.27
CA ALA A 113 -3.78 -11.48 -18.91
C ALA A 113 -2.33 -11.89 -18.57
N ALA A 114 -1.38 -11.08 -19.02
CA ALA A 114 0.04 -11.28 -18.77
C ALA A 114 0.68 -9.96 -18.34
N PHE A 115 1.65 -10.05 -17.43
CA PHE A 115 2.44 -8.89 -17.04
C PHE A 115 3.13 -8.30 -18.25
N LYS A 116 2.95 -6.99 -18.47
CA LYS A 116 3.55 -6.26 -19.58
C LYS A 116 3.99 -4.87 -19.15
N ALA A 117 5.05 -4.38 -19.77
CA ALA A 117 5.51 -3.02 -19.54
C ALA A 117 4.46 -2.01 -20.02
N ASP A 118 4.33 -0.89 -19.32
CA ASP A 118 3.42 0.20 -19.72
C ASP A 118 4.11 1.14 -20.71
N THR A 119 3.72 1.05 -21.98
CA THR A 119 4.31 1.86 -23.07
C THR A 119 3.97 3.34 -22.99
N SER A 120 2.95 3.73 -22.22
CA SER A 120 2.63 5.14 -21.93
C SER A 120 3.63 5.78 -20.95
N THR A 121 4.54 5.00 -20.36
CA THR A 121 5.66 5.51 -19.58
C THR A 121 6.89 5.63 -20.49
N PRO A 122 7.63 6.77 -20.44
CA PRO A 122 8.88 6.91 -21.18
C PRO A 122 9.85 5.78 -20.84
N GLU A 123 10.62 5.33 -21.82
CA GLU A 123 11.46 4.13 -21.73
C GLU A 123 12.41 4.15 -20.53
N ALA A 124 13.05 5.29 -20.25
CA ALA A 124 13.98 5.47 -19.13
C ALA A 124 13.35 5.17 -17.74
N PHE A 125 12.03 5.22 -17.61
CA PHE A 125 11.30 5.02 -16.35
C PHE A 125 10.38 3.78 -16.39
N ARG A 126 10.41 3.06 -17.50
CA ARG A 126 9.53 1.91 -17.74
C ARG A 126 10.09 0.68 -17.06
N VAL A 127 9.21 -0.08 -16.43
CA VAL A 127 9.53 -1.37 -15.82
C VAL A 127 9.10 -2.48 -16.74
N SER A 128 9.99 -3.44 -16.99
CA SER A 128 9.69 -4.68 -17.67
C SER A 128 9.34 -5.79 -16.66
N PRO A 129 8.50 -6.77 -17.04
CA PRO A 129 8.30 -7.96 -16.22
C PRO A 129 9.59 -8.74 -15.95
N GLY A 130 10.58 -8.64 -16.85
CA GLY A 130 11.88 -9.30 -16.72
C GLY A 130 12.74 -8.77 -15.57
N ASP A 131 12.54 -7.52 -15.15
CA ASP A 131 13.29 -6.91 -14.04
C ASP A 131 13.02 -7.57 -12.68
N TYR A 132 11.93 -8.34 -12.59
CA TYR A 132 11.55 -9.11 -11.41
C TYR A 132 12.13 -10.53 -11.41
N LEU A 133 12.69 -10.99 -12.52
CA LEU A 133 13.19 -12.36 -12.65
C LEU A 133 14.33 -12.59 -11.65
N ASN A 134 14.25 -13.69 -10.89
CA ASN A 134 15.24 -14.06 -9.87
C ASN A 134 15.49 -13.01 -8.77
N SER A 135 14.58 -12.05 -8.60
CA SER A 135 14.71 -11.00 -7.58
C SER A 135 14.40 -11.44 -6.15
N GLY A 136 13.64 -12.53 -5.99
CA GLY A 136 13.04 -12.93 -4.72
C GLY A 136 11.74 -12.20 -4.39
N TYR A 137 11.28 -11.26 -5.22
CA TYR A 137 10.04 -10.52 -5.05
C TYR A 137 8.99 -10.92 -6.07
N ASP A 138 7.73 -10.88 -5.65
CA ASP A 138 6.59 -11.00 -6.53
C ASP A 138 6.29 -9.69 -7.23
N ARG A 139 5.67 -9.82 -8.41
CA ARG A 139 4.93 -8.74 -9.07
C ARG A 139 3.58 -8.56 -8.35
N GLY A 140 3.61 -7.79 -7.26
CA GLY A 140 2.44 -7.52 -6.43
C GLY A 140 1.56 -6.43 -7.03
N HIS A 141 0.26 -6.69 -7.17
CA HIS A 141 -0.68 -5.70 -7.68
C HIS A 141 -1.03 -4.69 -6.58
N LEU A 142 -1.23 -3.43 -6.95
CA LEU A 142 -1.81 -2.41 -6.07
C LEU A 142 -3.33 -2.32 -6.25
N ALA A 143 -3.79 -2.23 -7.50
CA ALA A 143 -5.16 -2.54 -7.93
C ALA A 143 -5.28 -4.02 -8.36
N PRO A 144 -5.96 -4.88 -7.58
CA PRO A 144 -6.03 -6.31 -7.88
C PRO A 144 -6.92 -6.61 -9.08
N ALA A 145 -6.46 -7.47 -9.99
CA ALA A 145 -7.25 -7.92 -11.16
C ALA A 145 -8.68 -8.41 -10.81
N ARG A 146 -8.86 -8.95 -9.60
CA ARG A 146 -10.15 -9.49 -9.14
C ARG A 146 -11.21 -8.41 -8.93
N ASP A 147 -10.80 -7.17 -8.71
CA ASP A 147 -11.70 -6.06 -8.39
C ASP A 147 -12.36 -5.47 -9.66
N MET A 148 -11.94 -5.98 -10.83
CA MET A 148 -12.26 -5.50 -12.18
C MET A 148 -12.85 -6.60 -13.09
N MET A 149 -13.24 -7.75 -12.52
CA MET A 149 -13.61 -8.96 -13.28
C MET A 149 -14.97 -8.87 -14.00
N SER A 150 -15.78 -7.85 -13.73
CA SER A 150 -17.06 -7.63 -14.43
C SER A 150 -17.00 -6.59 -15.54
N SER A 151 -15.94 -5.77 -15.60
CA SER A 151 -15.87 -4.62 -16.51
C SER A 151 -15.55 -5.05 -17.94
N SER A 152 -14.29 -5.39 -18.22
CA SER A 152 -13.83 -5.79 -19.55
C SER A 152 -12.54 -6.61 -19.44
N GLN A 153 -12.21 -7.35 -20.50
CA GLN A 153 -10.91 -8.03 -20.57
C GLN A 153 -9.76 -7.03 -20.57
N GLU A 154 -9.95 -5.83 -21.13
CA GLU A 154 -8.91 -4.80 -21.13
C GLU A 154 -8.67 -4.24 -19.74
N SER A 155 -9.71 -3.98 -18.95
CA SER A 155 -9.61 -3.59 -17.54
C SER A 155 -8.76 -4.58 -16.73
N VAL A 156 -9.00 -5.89 -16.93
CA VAL A 156 -8.15 -6.94 -16.33
C VAL A 156 -6.73 -6.92 -16.90
N ASN A 157 -6.52 -6.74 -18.20
CA ASN A 157 -5.19 -6.64 -18.80
C ASN A 157 -4.40 -5.42 -18.26
N GLU A 158 -5.08 -4.30 -18.04
CA GLU A 158 -4.51 -3.07 -17.50
C GLU A 158 -4.03 -3.25 -16.06
N SER A 159 -4.68 -4.10 -15.27
CA SER A 159 -4.20 -4.43 -13.92
C SER A 159 -2.83 -5.12 -13.91
N PHE A 160 -2.43 -5.76 -15.01
CA PHE A 160 -1.13 -6.42 -15.18
C PHE A 160 -0.05 -5.50 -15.79
N LEU A 161 -0.35 -4.22 -16.02
CA LEU A 161 0.65 -3.23 -16.40
C LEU A 161 1.63 -3.01 -15.26
N MET A 162 2.94 -3.00 -15.56
CA MET A 162 3.98 -2.85 -14.53
C MET A 162 3.91 -1.53 -13.74
N THR A 163 3.16 -0.53 -14.22
CA THR A 163 2.88 0.72 -13.49
C THR A 163 1.97 0.53 -12.27
N ASN A 164 1.18 -0.55 -12.23
CA ASN A 164 0.35 -0.98 -11.09
C ASN A 164 1.06 -2.00 -10.19
N ILE A 165 2.34 -2.31 -10.46
CA ILE A 165 3.07 -3.39 -9.81
C ILE A 165 4.16 -2.83 -8.91
N SER A 166 4.25 -3.40 -7.71
CA SER A 166 5.35 -3.17 -6.77
C SER A 166 6.03 -4.48 -6.37
N PRO A 167 7.34 -4.45 -6.04
CA PRO A 167 8.03 -5.59 -5.44
C PRO A 167 7.42 -5.94 -4.08
N GLN A 168 6.75 -7.09 -4.01
CA GLN A 168 6.14 -7.58 -2.77
C GLN A 168 6.79 -8.89 -2.32
N VAL A 169 6.94 -9.08 -1.01
CA VAL A 169 7.31 -10.39 -0.45
C VAL A 169 6.24 -11.41 -0.83
N GLY A 170 6.64 -12.51 -1.44
CA GLY A 170 5.70 -13.47 -2.00
C GLY A 170 4.99 -14.32 -0.95
N LYS A 171 5.73 -15.20 -0.28
CA LYS A 171 5.19 -16.10 0.74
C LYS A 171 4.86 -15.33 2.03
N GLY A 172 3.64 -15.49 2.52
CA GLY A 172 3.19 -14.89 3.79
C GLY A 172 2.75 -13.43 3.69
N PHE A 173 3.00 -12.75 2.56
CA PHE A 173 2.52 -11.39 2.31
C PHE A 173 1.62 -11.32 1.07
N ASN A 174 2.17 -11.14 -0.15
CA ASN A 174 1.38 -11.03 -1.39
C ASN A 174 0.44 -12.24 -1.58
N ARG A 175 0.98 -13.46 -1.48
CA ARG A 175 0.23 -14.71 -1.66
C ARG A 175 -0.47 -15.20 -0.37
N GLY A 176 -0.58 -14.34 0.64
CA GLY A 176 -1.08 -14.68 1.97
C GLY A 176 -1.89 -13.54 2.57
N TYR A 177 -1.30 -12.81 3.52
CA TYR A 177 -1.98 -11.78 4.30
C TYR A 177 -2.56 -10.66 3.43
N TRP A 178 -1.80 -10.17 2.45
CA TRP A 178 -2.23 -9.10 1.54
C TRP A 178 -3.45 -9.54 0.70
N SER A 179 -3.43 -10.77 0.15
CA SER A 179 -4.58 -11.31 -0.59
C SER A 179 -5.83 -11.47 0.28
N ARG A 180 -5.68 -11.89 1.54
CA ARG A 180 -6.80 -11.94 2.50
C ARG A 180 -7.35 -10.54 2.78
N PHE A 181 -6.48 -9.55 2.91
CA PHE A 181 -6.86 -8.16 3.11
C PHE A 181 -7.62 -7.60 1.90
N GLU A 182 -7.18 -7.86 0.67
CA GLU A 182 -7.96 -7.54 -0.54
C GLU A 182 -9.34 -8.24 -0.52
N GLY A 183 -9.40 -9.49 -0.02
CA GLY A 183 -10.65 -10.21 0.16
C GLY A 183 -11.62 -9.50 1.11
N PHE A 184 -11.10 -8.99 2.22
CA PHE A 184 -11.85 -8.19 3.18
C PHE A 184 -12.33 -6.85 2.59
N VAL A 185 -11.51 -6.17 1.79
CA VAL A 185 -11.90 -4.92 1.11
C VAL A 185 -13.07 -5.15 0.16
N ARG A 186 -13.08 -6.26 -0.59
CA ARG A 186 -14.23 -6.66 -1.42
C ARG A 186 -15.48 -6.95 -0.60
N HIS A 187 -15.32 -7.53 0.59
CA HIS A 187 -16.43 -7.76 1.52
C HIS A 187 -17.00 -6.43 2.06
N ILE A 188 -16.14 -5.46 2.37
CA ILE A 188 -16.56 -4.09 2.71
C ILE A 188 -17.36 -3.48 1.54
N ALA A 189 -16.82 -3.49 0.32
CA ALA A 189 -17.52 -2.94 -0.84
C ALA A 189 -18.91 -3.57 -1.04
N SER A 190 -19.01 -4.89 -0.81
CA SER A 190 -20.30 -5.60 -0.89
C SER A 190 -21.28 -5.19 0.22
N SER A 191 -20.77 -4.93 1.42
CA SER A 191 -21.59 -4.62 2.62
C SER A 191 -22.12 -3.18 2.63
N TYR A 192 -21.40 -2.25 2.00
CA TYR A 192 -21.76 -0.83 1.96
C TYR A 192 -22.23 -0.34 0.57
N GLY A 193 -22.37 -1.25 -0.41
CA GLY A 193 -22.78 -0.93 -1.78
C GLY A 193 -21.66 -0.38 -2.69
N GLY A 194 -20.54 0.04 -2.11
CA GLY A 194 -19.32 0.37 -2.81
C GLY A 194 -18.21 0.79 -1.85
N ALA A 195 -16.97 0.83 -2.35
CA ALA A 195 -15.81 1.30 -1.59
C ALA A 195 -14.83 2.05 -2.49
N TYR A 196 -14.41 3.24 -2.04
CA TYR A 196 -13.25 3.94 -2.59
C TYR A 196 -12.00 3.45 -1.88
N VAL A 197 -11.01 3.02 -2.64
CA VAL A 197 -9.80 2.40 -2.10
C VAL A 197 -8.59 3.10 -2.70
N VAL A 198 -7.68 3.57 -1.86
CA VAL A 198 -6.37 4.08 -2.29
C VAL A 198 -5.28 3.19 -1.71
N THR A 199 -4.42 2.67 -2.58
CA THR A 199 -3.35 1.73 -2.25
C THR A 199 -2.02 2.27 -2.72
N GLY A 200 -0.96 2.10 -1.95
CA GLY A 200 0.38 2.49 -2.42
C GLY A 200 1.50 1.97 -1.54
N PRO A 201 2.74 2.04 -2.05
CA PRO A 201 3.93 1.71 -1.29
C PRO A 201 4.32 2.82 -0.32
N LEU A 202 5.06 2.45 0.73
CA LEU A 202 5.70 3.38 1.67
C LEU A 202 7.16 3.00 1.90
N PHE A 203 7.96 4.04 2.14
CA PHE A 203 9.39 3.95 2.44
C PHE A 203 9.62 4.62 3.79
N LEU A 204 9.32 3.87 4.85
CA LEU A 204 9.29 4.41 6.21
C LEU A 204 10.70 4.44 6.82
N PRO A 205 11.04 5.50 7.58
CA PRO A 205 12.31 5.57 8.29
C PRO A 205 12.33 4.60 9.48
N THR A 206 13.51 4.08 9.76
CA THR A 206 13.83 3.32 10.97
C THR A 206 14.97 4.00 11.71
N ARG A 207 15.00 3.91 13.04
CA ARG A 207 16.15 4.38 13.82
C ARG A 207 17.38 3.57 13.42
N ALA A 208 18.48 4.26 13.12
CA ALA A 208 19.75 3.61 12.81
C ALA A 208 20.25 2.81 14.02
N ALA A 209 20.89 1.68 13.78
CA ALA A 209 21.32 0.77 14.85
C ALA A 209 22.34 1.41 15.81
N ASP A 210 23.19 2.29 15.28
CA ASP A 210 24.36 2.82 15.98
C ASP A 210 24.29 4.34 16.23
N SER A 211 23.12 4.97 16.06
CA SER A 211 22.94 6.41 16.27
C SER A 211 21.50 6.79 16.60
N ASP A 212 21.30 8.02 17.08
CA ASP A 212 19.96 8.59 17.31
C ASP A 212 19.33 9.21 16.03
N THR A 213 19.85 8.83 14.86
CA THR A 213 19.34 9.32 13.58
C THR A 213 18.36 8.34 12.97
N TYR A 214 17.47 8.84 12.13
CA TYR A 214 16.54 8.04 11.34
C TYR A 214 17.06 7.88 9.92
N GLU A 215 16.99 6.66 9.39
CA GLU A 215 17.37 6.34 8.01
C GLU A 215 16.24 5.60 7.29
N VAL A 216 16.10 5.86 5.99
CA VAL A 216 15.21 5.08 5.13
C VAL A 216 16.08 4.11 4.34
N ARG A 217 15.88 2.80 4.57
CA ARG A 217 16.60 1.74 3.88
C ARG A 217 15.64 0.81 3.18
N TYR A 218 15.89 0.58 1.91
CA TYR A 218 15.15 -0.37 1.09
C TYR A 218 16.06 -1.00 0.05
N PRO A 219 15.87 -2.29 -0.27
CA PRO A 219 16.55 -2.90 -1.39
C PRO A 219 16.01 -2.36 -2.71
N VAL A 220 16.78 -2.56 -3.78
CA VAL A 220 16.35 -2.26 -5.13
C VAL A 220 16.53 -3.47 -6.03
N LEU A 221 15.64 -3.61 -7.03
CA LEU A 221 15.82 -4.55 -8.14
C LEU A 221 16.64 -3.91 -9.24
N GLY A 222 17.40 -4.71 -10.00
CA GLY A 222 18.17 -4.23 -11.15
C GLY A 222 19.46 -3.49 -10.75
N THR A 223 19.91 -2.60 -11.63
CA THR A 223 21.19 -1.87 -11.49
C THR A 223 20.96 -0.37 -11.26
N PRO A 224 21.94 0.37 -10.73
CA PRO A 224 21.89 1.83 -10.65
C PRO A 224 21.46 2.46 -11.99
N GLY A 225 20.60 3.47 -11.94
CA GLY A 225 19.99 4.08 -13.13
C GLY A 225 18.65 3.47 -13.54
N ASN A 226 18.49 2.14 -13.41
CA ASN A 226 17.24 1.41 -13.71
C ASN A 226 16.59 0.76 -12.48
N ALA A 227 17.11 1.07 -11.30
CA ALA A 227 16.71 0.48 -10.04
C ALA A 227 15.20 0.65 -9.75
N ILE A 228 14.55 -0.44 -9.34
CA ILE A 228 13.16 -0.44 -8.85
C ILE A 228 13.19 -0.53 -7.34
N ALA A 229 12.63 0.46 -6.66
CA ALA A 229 12.61 0.47 -5.20
C ALA A 229 11.68 -0.62 -4.67
N VAL A 230 12.15 -1.40 -3.68
CA VAL A 230 11.32 -2.35 -2.95
C VAL A 230 10.69 -1.62 -1.76
N PRO A 231 9.36 -1.48 -1.70
CA PRO A 231 8.70 -0.79 -0.58
C PRO A 231 8.99 -1.47 0.76
N THR A 232 9.15 -0.66 1.80
CA THR A 232 9.26 -1.17 3.19
C THR A 232 7.90 -1.62 3.71
N HIS A 233 6.84 -0.91 3.31
CA HIS A 233 5.47 -1.12 3.74
C HIS A 233 4.53 -0.81 2.56
N PHE A 234 3.27 -1.20 2.72
CA PHE A 234 2.17 -0.77 1.87
C PHE A 234 1.08 -0.17 2.72
N PHE A 235 0.43 0.87 2.20
CA PHE A 235 -0.79 1.40 2.78
C PHE A 235 -2.01 0.98 1.98
N LYS A 236 -3.15 0.95 2.67
CA LYS A 236 -4.47 0.99 2.03
C LYS A 236 -5.38 1.89 2.84
N VAL A 237 -6.02 2.85 2.20
CA VAL A 237 -7.07 3.70 2.79
C VAL A 237 -8.39 3.35 2.13
N VAL A 238 -9.39 3.01 2.93
CA VAL A 238 -10.72 2.61 2.47
C VAL A 238 -11.73 3.62 2.95
N LEU A 239 -12.62 4.07 2.06
CA LEU A 239 -13.75 4.94 2.35
C LEU A 239 -15.03 4.30 1.81
N VAL A 240 -16.07 4.29 2.62
CA VAL A 240 -17.41 3.83 2.25
C VAL A 240 -18.46 4.86 2.65
N GLN A 241 -19.63 4.77 2.03
CA GLN A 241 -20.79 5.58 2.37
C GLN A 241 -21.91 4.65 2.85
N LYS A 242 -22.47 4.93 4.03
CA LYS A 242 -23.67 4.24 4.53
C LYS A 242 -24.91 4.69 3.75
N PRO A 243 -25.98 3.90 3.73
CA PRO A 243 -27.28 4.34 3.20
C PRO A 243 -27.82 5.62 3.85
N SER A 244 -27.42 5.91 5.10
CA SER A 244 -27.73 7.16 5.80
C SER A 244 -27.00 8.40 5.25
N GLY A 245 -26.09 8.23 4.28
CA GLY A 245 -25.23 9.29 3.73
C GLY A 245 -23.94 9.52 4.50
N GLU A 246 -23.75 8.87 5.65
CA GLU A 246 -22.55 8.98 6.49
C GLU A 246 -21.34 8.29 5.85
N TYR A 247 -20.18 8.94 5.92
CA TYR A 247 -18.92 8.38 5.43
C TYR A 247 -18.10 7.75 6.55
N LEU A 248 -17.64 6.53 6.30
CA LEU A 248 -16.72 5.81 7.17
C LEU A 248 -15.40 5.56 6.45
N ALA A 249 -14.27 5.70 7.14
CA ALA A 249 -12.97 5.35 6.58
C ALA A 249 -12.07 4.61 7.57
N ALA A 250 -11.09 3.89 7.03
CA ALA A 250 -9.99 3.32 7.80
C ALA A 250 -8.70 3.34 6.97
N GLY A 251 -7.59 3.65 7.63
CA GLY A 251 -6.25 3.59 7.09
C GLY A 251 -5.48 2.41 7.67
N PHE A 252 -4.74 1.69 6.83
CA PHE A 252 -3.90 0.56 7.23
C PHE A 252 -2.49 0.73 6.68
N ILE A 253 -1.47 0.35 7.47
CA ILE A 253 -0.08 0.22 7.03
C ILE A 253 0.42 -1.18 7.39
N LEU A 254 0.83 -1.95 6.38
CA LEU A 254 1.34 -3.30 6.55
C LEU A 254 2.81 -3.37 6.10
N PRO A 255 3.70 -4.06 6.85
CA PRO A 255 5.09 -4.24 6.43
C PRO A 255 5.17 -5.20 5.24
N ASN A 256 6.06 -4.91 4.28
CA ASN A 256 6.33 -5.76 3.13
C ASN A 256 7.20 -6.97 3.53
N GLN A 257 6.63 -7.85 4.35
CA GLN A 257 7.27 -9.03 4.90
C GLN A 257 6.22 -10.10 5.22
N SER A 258 6.63 -11.35 5.43
CA SER A 258 5.70 -12.40 5.85
C SER A 258 5.00 -12.03 7.16
N ILE A 259 3.65 -12.04 7.16
CA ILE A 259 2.83 -11.75 8.33
C ILE A 259 2.20 -13.05 8.82
N PRO A 260 2.30 -13.41 10.13
CA PRO A 260 1.65 -14.59 10.68
C PRO A 260 0.14 -14.56 10.46
N ASP A 261 -0.45 -15.70 10.10
CA ASP A 261 -1.85 -15.80 9.68
C ASP A 261 -2.85 -15.36 10.75
N GLN A 262 -2.48 -15.49 12.03
CA GLN A 262 -3.25 -15.12 13.21
C GLN A 262 -3.15 -13.65 13.62
N THR A 263 -2.29 -12.85 12.96
CA THR A 263 -2.13 -11.43 13.29
C THR A 263 -3.41 -10.68 12.99
N ASN A 264 -3.88 -9.83 13.91
CA ASN A 264 -5.12 -9.09 13.72
C ASN A 264 -4.91 -7.94 12.73
N LEU A 265 -5.86 -7.73 11.81
CA LEU A 265 -5.77 -6.62 10.86
C LEU A 265 -5.78 -5.26 11.58
N THR A 266 -6.46 -5.19 12.72
CA THR A 266 -6.51 -4.00 13.57
C THR A 266 -5.14 -3.56 14.10
N ASP A 267 -4.16 -4.46 14.18
CA ASP A 267 -2.79 -4.13 14.61
C ASP A 267 -2.10 -3.18 13.60
N PHE A 268 -2.58 -3.19 12.36
CA PHE A 268 -2.10 -2.37 11.25
C PHE A 268 -2.91 -1.08 11.05
N LEU A 269 -3.94 -0.82 11.86
CA LEU A 269 -4.72 0.42 11.77
C LEU A 269 -3.87 1.63 12.08
N ARG A 270 -4.00 2.68 11.26
CA ARG A 270 -3.34 3.98 11.49
C ARG A 270 -4.30 5.12 11.16
N PRO A 271 -4.18 6.27 11.85
CA PRO A 271 -4.89 7.49 11.46
C PRO A 271 -4.57 7.84 9.99
N ILE A 272 -5.56 8.30 9.24
CA ILE A 272 -5.37 8.68 7.83
C ILE A 272 -4.35 9.80 7.74
N GLU A 273 -4.40 10.75 8.67
CA GLU A 273 -3.47 11.89 8.78
C GLU A 273 -2.02 11.42 8.94
N TYR A 274 -1.80 10.30 9.65
CA TYR A 274 -0.46 9.71 9.74
C TYR A 274 -0.03 9.15 8.38
N ILE A 275 -0.90 8.44 7.67
CA ILE A 275 -0.61 7.91 6.33
C ILE A 275 -0.32 9.06 5.36
N GLU A 276 -1.08 10.15 5.41
CA GLU A 276 -0.84 11.36 4.63
C GLU A 276 0.57 11.91 4.90
N SER A 277 0.94 12.04 6.19
CA SER A 277 2.25 12.59 6.58
C SER A 277 3.44 11.76 6.07
N VAL A 278 3.31 10.42 6.02
CA VAL A 278 4.41 9.53 5.61
C VAL A 278 4.39 9.19 4.12
N SER A 279 3.27 9.40 3.44
CA SER A 279 3.13 9.19 1.98
C SER A 279 3.33 10.47 1.18
N GLY A 280 3.12 11.64 1.79
CA GLY A 280 3.06 12.92 1.08
C GLY A 280 1.81 13.07 0.20
N LEU A 281 0.75 12.34 0.52
CA LEU A 281 -0.52 12.34 -0.20
C LEU A 281 -1.63 12.92 0.67
N LEU A 282 -2.71 13.36 0.02
CA LEU A 282 -3.96 13.70 0.70
C LEU A 282 -5.06 12.77 0.22
N PHE A 283 -5.79 12.18 1.17
CA PHE A 283 -6.86 11.23 0.86
C PHE A 283 -8.20 11.88 1.15
N PHE A 284 -9.12 11.81 0.17
CA PHE A 284 -10.50 12.30 0.29
C PHE A 284 -10.59 13.74 0.84
N ASP A 285 -9.64 14.59 0.45
CA ASP A 285 -9.51 15.98 0.89
C ASP A 285 -10.79 16.80 0.62
N GLN A 286 -11.45 16.52 -0.50
CA GLN A 286 -12.74 17.14 -0.84
C GLN A 286 -13.80 16.89 0.25
N LEU A 287 -13.85 15.72 0.89
CA LEU A 287 -14.80 15.48 2.00
C LEU A 287 -14.50 16.36 3.22
N ARG A 288 -13.24 16.76 3.41
CA ARG A 288 -12.83 17.65 4.50
C ARG A 288 -13.09 19.13 4.17
N HIS A 289 -13.26 19.48 2.90
CA HIS A 289 -13.30 20.85 2.40
C HIS A 289 -14.61 21.27 1.72
N VAL A 290 -15.55 20.36 1.48
CA VAL A 290 -16.89 20.72 0.97
C VAL A 290 -17.57 21.67 1.96
N PRO A 291 -17.87 22.92 1.57
CA PRO A 291 -18.65 23.82 2.39
C PRO A 291 -20.02 23.19 2.61
N PRO A 292 -20.53 23.18 3.85
CA PRO A 292 -21.82 22.59 4.13
C PRO A 292 -22.92 23.31 3.33
N PRO A 293 -23.89 22.59 2.74
CA PRO A 293 -25.05 23.23 2.14
C PRO A 293 -25.78 24.04 3.23
N ALA A 294 -25.99 25.33 3.00
CA ALA A 294 -26.83 26.23 3.80
C ALA A 294 -26.78 26.00 5.33
N GLY A 295 -25.60 26.09 5.95
CA GLY A 295 -25.45 26.05 7.41
C GLY A 295 -25.33 24.67 8.05
N GLY A 296 -25.13 23.60 7.27
CA GLY A 296 -24.76 22.28 7.81
C GLY A 296 -23.35 22.23 8.45
N ARG A 297 -22.95 21.06 8.95
CA ARG A 297 -21.55 20.80 9.38
C ARG A 297 -20.74 20.17 8.23
N PRO A 298 -19.42 20.39 8.16
CA PRO A 298 -18.54 19.62 7.25
C PRO A 298 -18.77 18.12 7.40
N VAL A 299 -18.60 17.37 6.31
CA VAL A 299 -18.75 15.91 6.32
C VAL A 299 -17.64 15.32 7.21
N ALA A 300 -18.03 14.79 8.37
CA ALA A 300 -17.11 14.13 9.27
C ALA A 300 -16.96 12.66 8.87
N THR A 301 -15.74 12.23 8.57
CA THR A 301 -15.43 10.82 8.36
C THR A 301 -15.32 10.13 9.72
N LYS A 302 -16.09 9.06 9.93
CA LYS A 302 -15.98 8.22 11.14
C LYS A 302 -15.13 6.98 10.89
N GLN A 303 -14.69 6.33 11.97
CA GLN A 303 -13.83 5.14 11.89
C GLN A 303 -14.62 3.90 11.44
N LEU A 304 -14.28 3.36 10.27
CA LEU A 304 -14.94 2.20 9.67
C LEU A 304 -14.87 0.96 10.57
N CYS A 305 -13.75 0.72 11.25
CA CYS A 305 -13.58 -0.47 12.09
C CYS A 305 -14.41 -0.45 13.39
N ASN A 306 -15.13 0.64 13.67
CA ASN A 306 -16.14 0.66 14.74
C ASN A 306 -17.49 0.12 14.26
N ASP A 307 -17.75 0.11 12.94
CA ASP A 307 -19.03 -0.31 12.33
C ASP A 307 -18.93 -1.74 11.77
N ILE A 308 -17.77 -2.13 11.23
CA ILE A 308 -17.49 -3.50 10.81
C ILE A 308 -16.25 -4.03 11.54
N ALA A 309 -16.35 -5.24 12.10
CA ALA A 309 -15.21 -5.91 12.70
C ALA A 309 -14.14 -6.11 11.61
N CYS A 310 -13.10 -5.28 11.63
CA CYS A 310 -11.99 -5.31 10.67
C CYS A 310 -11.13 -6.56 10.87
N THR A 311 -11.71 -7.71 10.58
CA THR A 311 -11.17 -9.05 10.80
C THR A 311 -11.04 -9.76 9.48
N LEU A 312 -9.90 -10.42 9.28
CA LEU A 312 -9.66 -11.23 8.09
C LEU A 312 -10.19 -12.65 8.28
N PRO A 313 -10.72 -13.29 7.22
CA PRO A 313 -11.06 -14.71 7.28
C PRO A 313 -9.83 -15.54 7.66
N ALA A 314 -10.06 -16.69 8.31
CA ALA A 314 -8.99 -17.60 8.68
C ALA A 314 -8.25 -18.07 7.42
N ALA A 315 -6.92 -18.21 7.51
CA ALA A 315 -6.10 -18.50 6.33
C ALA A 315 -6.45 -19.85 5.68
N VAL A 316 -6.85 -20.85 6.47
CA VAL A 316 -7.30 -22.16 5.96
C VAL A 316 -8.60 -22.02 5.18
N GLU A 317 -9.59 -21.32 5.74
CA GLU A 317 -10.87 -21.07 5.08
C GLU A 317 -10.69 -20.28 3.79
N TYR A 318 -9.83 -19.25 3.81
CA TYR A 318 -9.53 -18.46 2.63
C TYR A 318 -8.87 -19.31 1.52
N LYS A 319 -7.87 -20.12 1.87
CA LYS A 319 -7.21 -21.04 0.91
C LYS A 319 -8.21 -22.03 0.31
N ASN A 320 -9.09 -22.61 1.13
CA ASN A 320 -10.12 -23.53 0.67
C ASN A 320 -11.12 -22.84 -0.26
N ALA A 321 -11.57 -21.63 0.07
CA ALA A 321 -12.48 -20.83 -0.74
C ALA A 321 -11.88 -20.38 -2.07
N VAL A 322 -10.56 -20.14 -2.13
CA VAL A 322 -9.85 -19.84 -3.38
C VAL A 322 -9.71 -21.11 -4.23
N ALA A 323 -9.34 -22.23 -3.61
CA ALA A 323 -9.13 -23.50 -4.31
C ALA A 323 -10.43 -24.10 -4.89
N SER A 324 -11.55 -23.99 -4.18
CA SER A 324 -12.86 -24.45 -4.67
C SER A 324 -13.30 -23.65 -5.90
N LYS A 325 -13.07 -22.34 -5.91
CA LYS A 325 -13.37 -21.46 -7.06
C LYS A 325 -12.48 -21.75 -8.27
N SER A 326 -11.23 -22.18 -8.09
CA SER A 326 -10.37 -22.60 -9.21
C SER A 326 -10.74 -23.96 -9.80
N LYS A 327 -11.31 -24.89 -9.02
CA LYS A 327 -11.71 -26.22 -9.50
C LYS A 327 -12.99 -26.19 -10.34
N GLY A 328 -13.94 -25.31 -10.03
CA GLY A 328 -15.13 -25.09 -10.88
C GLY A 328 -14.84 -24.47 -12.25
N HIS A 329 -13.58 -24.08 -12.53
CA HIS A 329 -13.13 -23.59 -13.84
C HIS A 329 -12.54 -24.68 -14.75
N GLN A 330 -12.36 -25.91 -14.27
CA GLN A 330 -11.82 -27.02 -15.08
C GLN A 330 -12.90 -28.00 -15.56
N SER A 331 -14.17 -27.78 -15.18
CA SER A 331 -15.29 -28.69 -15.46
C SER A 331 -16.32 -28.15 -16.46
N HIS A 332 -15.99 -27.10 -17.20
CA HIS A 332 -16.78 -26.57 -18.32
C HIS A 332 -15.87 -26.28 -19.52
#